data_AF-A0A0D0FAK1-F1
#
_entry.id   AF-A0A0D0FAK1-F1
#
_cell.length_a   1.000
_cell.length_b   1.000
_cell.length_c   1.000
_cell.angle_alpha   90.00
_cell.angle_beta   90.00
_cell.angle_gamma   90.00
#
_symmetry.space_group_name_H-M   'P 1'
#
loop_
_entity.id
_entity.type
_entity.pdbx_description
1 polymer ?
#
loop_
_entity_poly.entity_id
_entity_poly.type
_entity_poly.pdbx_seq_one_letter_code
_entity_poly.pdbx_strand_id
1 'polypeptide(L)'
;MDSKVQSALVASLDKFAALSGNDSLKLQQDLLDVFNKDLGFLEKVEEFDGVFDEYPAFDELREVYFDLLMINFFASDIKKLEEDYLDTDEWANIEEETIDRGTELLNLLLYINECHDEQIKPELGDFLREFLLVEEDEFQDEFHIYEDLISNQQLAESSIEDIVSHKAMIELGDEMEELFVPFMSFFNQPKANEQAFKDLEEFSANKEFDSAVYALIAVFNEKN
;
A
#
# COMPACT_ATOMS: atom_id res chain seq x y z
N MET A 1 15.54 8.98 0.87
CA MET A 1 14.51 7.94 0.85
C MET A 1 14.68 7.03 2.05
N ASP A 2 13.57 6.60 2.64
CA ASP A 2 13.55 5.59 3.70
C ASP A 2 13.90 4.19 3.15
N SER A 3 14.69 3.40 3.90
CA SER A 3 15.18 2.11 3.42
C SER A 3 14.08 1.04 3.31
N LYS A 4 13.01 1.13 4.11
CA LYS A 4 11.86 0.23 3.97
C LYS A 4 11.10 0.55 2.70
N VAL A 5 10.85 1.84 2.43
CA VAL A 5 10.21 2.29 1.18
C VAL A 5 10.98 1.79 -0.03
N GLN A 6 12.31 1.93 -0.02
CA GLN A 6 13.16 1.44 -1.11
C GLN A 6 13.04 -0.08 -1.30
N SER A 7 13.04 -0.83 -0.21
CA SER A 7 13.01 -2.30 -0.27
C SER A 7 11.64 -2.81 -0.74
N ALA A 8 10.55 -2.20 -0.26
CA ALA A 8 9.19 -2.50 -0.67
C ALA A 8 8.95 -2.20 -2.15
N LEU A 9 9.43 -1.03 -2.63
CA LEU A 9 9.34 -0.61 -4.03
C LEU A 9 9.99 -1.65 -4.97
N VAL A 10 11.22 -2.05 -4.65
CA VAL A 10 11.99 -3.01 -5.47
C VAL A 10 11.34 -4.38 -5.42
N ALA A 11 11.00 -4.89 -4.24
CA ALA A 11 10.42 -6.23 -4.08
C ALA A 11 9.09 -6.39 -4.83
N SER A 12 8.24 -5.36 -4.78
CA SER A 12 6.95 -5.33 -5.47
C SER A 12 7.12 -5.29 -6.99
N LEU A 13 8.00 -4.43 -7.52
CA LEU A 13 8.27 -4.36 -8.96
C LEU A 13 8.94 -5.62 -9.51
N ASP A 14 9.87 -6.22 -8.75
CA ASP A 14 10.49 -7.49 -9.12
C ASP A 14 9.44 -8.60 -9.21
N LYS A 15 8.52 -8.64 -8.23
CA LYS A 15 7.45 -9.64 -8.19
C LYS A 15 6.49 -9.49 -9.36
N PHE A 16 6.01 -8.27 -9.61
CA PHE A 16 5.12 -7.98 -10.73
C PHE A 16 5.76 -8.31 -12.08
N ALA A 17 7.01 -7.88 -12.30
CA ALA A 17 7.73 -8.11 -13.55
C ALA A 17 7.97 -9.61 -13.81
N ALA A 18 8.31 -10.38 -12.77
CA ALA A 18 8.53 -11.80 -12.88
C ALA A 18 7.27 -12.57 -13.33
N LEU A 19 6.09 -12.15 -12.88
CA LEU A 19 4.81 -12.79 -13.22
C LEU A 19 4.25 -12.31 -14.57
N SER A 20 4.36 -11.01 -14.85
CA SER A 20 3.89 -10.41 -16.11
C SER A 20 4.83 -10.65 -17.30
N GLY A 21 6.06 -11.11 -17.06
CA GLY A 21 7.07 -11.34 -18.10
C GLY A 21 7.71 -10.06 -18.64
N ASN A 22 7.67 -8.98 -17.86
CA ASN A 22 8.28 -7.68 -18.18
C ASN A 22 9.65 -7.52 -17.49
N ASP A 23 10.38 -6.46 -17.83
CA ASP A 23 11.59 -6.02 -17.13
C ASP A 23 11.28 -4.75 -16.35
N SER A 24 11.50 -4.76 -15.03
CA SER A 24 11.27 -3.61 -14.16
C SER A 24 12.54 -2.85 -13.79
N LEU A 25 13.74 -3.27 -14.21
CA LEU A 25 15.00 -2.67 -13.75
C LEU A 25 15.10 -1.17 -14.04
N LYS A 26 14.63 -0.74 -15.22
CA LYS A 26 14.68 0.68 -15.59
C LYS A 26 13.61 1.49 -14.86
N LEU A 27 12.38 0.97 -14.76
CA LEU A 27 11.30 1.57 -13.98
C LEU A 27 11.69 1.72 -12.50
N GLN A 28 12.30 0.69 -11.90
CA GLN A 28 12.85 0.74 -10.55
C GLN A 28 13.83 1.90 -10.39
N GLN A 29 14.81 2.02 -11.30
CA GLN A 29 15.78 3.12 -11.24
C GLN A 29 15.11 4.48 -11.37
N ASP A 30 14.19 4.63 -12.32
CA ASP A 30 13.51 5.90 -12.57
C ASP A 30 12.65 6.33 -11.37
N LEU A 31 11.90 5.40 -10.76
CA LEU A 31 11.13 5.68 -9.54
C LEU A 31 12.02 5.96 -8.33
N LEU A 32 13.10 5.19 -8.14
CA LEU A 32 14.05 5.44 -7.05
C LEU A 32 14.71 6.82 -7.19
N ASP A 33 15.01 7.26 -8.41
CA ASP A 33 15.52 8.59 -8.67
C ASP A 33 14.49 9.65 -8.30
N VAL A 34 13.21 9.51 -8.70
CA VAL A 34 12.12 10.43 -8.33
C VAL A 34 11.95 10.52 -6.80
N PHE A 35 11.89 9.38 -6.11
CA PHE A 35 11.70 9.33 -4.65
C PHE A 35 12.86 9.96 -3.86
N ASN A 36 14.05 10.06 -4.45
CA ASN A 36 15.23 10.66 -3.83
C ASN A 36 15.47 12.13 -4.22
N LYS A 37 14.73 12.68 -5.17
CA LYS A 37 14.88 14.08 -5.57
C LYS A 37 14.48 15.02 -4.43
N ASP A 38 15.16 16.16 -4.37
CA ASP A 38 14.86 17.26 -3.45
C ASP A 38 13.97 18.27 -4.19
N LEU A 39 12.70 17.93 -4.32
CA LEU A 39 11.65 18.68 -5.01
C LEU A 39 10.43 18.81 -4.08
N GLY A 40 9.56 19.79 -4.37
CA GLY A 40 8.25 19.87 -3.71
C GLY A 40 7.41 18.63 -4.01
N PHE A 41 6.46 18.28 -3.13
CA PHE A 41 5.70 17.04 -3.28
C PHE A 41 4.95 16.97 -4.62
N LEU A 42 4.23 18.04 -5.00
CA LEU A 42 3.49 18.06 -6.27
C LEU A 42 4.41 17.98 -7.51
N GLU A 43 5.61 18.54 -7.45
CA GLU A 43 6.60 18.38 -8.52
C GLU A 43 7.09 16.91 -8.61
N LYS A 44 7.24 16.23 -7.47
CA LYS A 44 7.53 14.79 -7.45
C LYS A 44 6.38 13.97 -8.01
N VAL A 45 5.12 14.34 -7.73
CA VAL A 45 3.94 13.67 -8.28
C VAL A 45 3.91 13.79 -9.81
N GLU A 46 4.19 14.98 -10.37
CA GLU A 46 4.27 15.17 -11.82
C GLU A 46 5.36 14.29 -12.45
N GLU A 47 6.56 14.25 -11.86
CA GLU A 47 7.63 13.39 -12.37
C GLU A 47 7.32 11.89 -12.18
N PHE A 48 6.68 11.52 -11.08
CA PHE A 48 6.23 10.17 -10.78
C PHE A 48 5.24 9.67 -11.84
N ASP A 49 4.22 10.48 -12.14
CA ASP A 49 3.22 10.17 -13.16
C ASP A 49 3.88 10.06 -14.54
N GLY A 50 4.82 10.96 -14.85
CA GLY A 50 5.61 10.90 -16.08
C GLY A 50 6.47 9.64 -16.20
N VAL A 51 6.93 9.05 -15.09
CA VAL A 51 7.59 7.74 -15.11
C VAL A 51 6.59 6.66 -15.49
N PHE A 52 5.44 6.55 -14.81
CA PHE A 52 4.44 5.51 -15.12
C PHE A 52 3.88 5.61 -16.55
N ASP A 53 3.76 6.81 -17.11
CA ASP A 53 3.34 7.03 -18.50
C ASP A 53 4.28 6.36 -19.53
N GLU A 54 5.57 6.23 -19.23
CA GLU A 54 6.55 5.55 -20.08
C GLU A 54 6.53 4.01 -19.89
N TYR A 55 5.87 3.50 -18.86
CA TYR A 55 5.78 2.07 -18.52
C TYR A 55 4.33 1.58 -18.35
N PRO A 56 3.48 1.65 -19.38
CA PRO A 56 2.05 1.33 -19.29
C PRO A 56 1.75 -0.13 -18.90
N ALA A 57 2.74 -1.03 -18.98
CA ALA A 57 2.60 -2.41 -18.49
C ALA A 57 2.53 -2.51 -16.95
N PHE A 58 2.88 -1.45 -16.23
CA PHE A 58 2.88 -1.37 -14.77
C PHE A 58 1.82 -0.39 -14.25
N ASP A 59 0.98 0.18 -15.12
CA ASP A 59 0.04 1.26 -14.78
C ASP A 59 -0.93 0.90 -13.65
N GLU A 60 -1.31 -0.38 -13.53
CA GLU A 60 -2.16 -0.85 -12.43
C GLU A 60 -1.51 -0.69 -11.05
N LEU A 61 -0.18 -0.56 -10.97
CA LEU A 61 0.52 -0.29 -9.72
C LEU A 61 0.63 1.20 -9.38
N ARG A 62 0.19 2.11 -10.26
CA ARG A 62 0.42 3.56 -10.14
C ARG A 62 -0.09 4.10 -8.81
N GLU A 63 -1.35 3.85 -8.46
CA GLU A 63 -1.94 4.43 -7.25
C GLU A 63 -1.38 3.79 -5.97
N VAL A 64 -1.10 2.50 -5.97
CA VAL A 64 -0.37 1.81 -4.89
C VAL A 64 1.02 2.40 -4.67
N TYR A 65 1.70 2.82 -5.73
CA TYR A 65 3.01 3.45 -5.65
C TYR A 65 2.94 4.95 -5.31
N PHE A 66 1.82 5.60 -5.62
CA PHE A 66 1.52 6.94 -5.13
C PHE A 66 1.41 6.93 -3.59
N ASP A 67 0.73 5.93 -3.00
CA ASP A 67 0.69 5.77 -1.54
C ASP A 67 2.10 5.61 -0.94
N LEU A 68 2.95 4.83 -1.62
CA LEU A 68 4.34 4.65 -1.20
C LEU A 68 5.17 5.95 -1.32
N LEU A 69 4.88 6.79 -2.33
CA LEU A 69 5.48 8.12 -2.48
C LEU A 69 5.07 9.04 -1.34
N MET A 70 3.79 9.02 -0.96
CA MET A 70 3.24 9.75 0.19
C MET A 70 3.91 9.31 1.49
N ILE A 71 4.05 8.00 1.74
CA ILE A 71 4.79 7.47 2.89
C ILE A 71 6.25 7.94 2.90
N ASN A 72 6.93 7.95 1.75
CA ASN A 72 8.31 8.45 1.67
C ASN A 72 8.40 9.94 1.97
N PHE A 73 7.42 10.73 1.53
CA PHE A 73 7.31 12.16 1.85
C PHE A 73 7.14 12.38 3.36
N PHE A 74 6.22 11.65 4.00
CA PHE A 74 6.06 11.68 5.46
C PHE A 74 7.33 11.25 6.21
N ALA A 75 7.99 10.18 5.78
CA ALA A 75 9.17 9.65 6.45
C ALA A 75 10.42 10.54 6.29
N SER A 76 10.61 11.13 5.10
CA SER A 76 11.85 11.84 4.73
C SER A 76 11.73 13.35 4.89
N ASP A 77 10.55 13.92 4.64
CA ASP A 77 10.35 15.36 4.51
C ASP A 77 9.58 15.93 5.71
N ILE A 78 8.54 15.29 6.25
CA ILE A 78 7.89 15.78 7.49
C ILE A 78 8.87 15.83 8.68
N LYS A 79 9.82 14.89 8.77
CA LYS A 79 10.88 14.96 9.80
C LYS A 79 11.84 16.16 9.64
N LYS A 80 11.91 16.76 8.45
CA LYS A 80 12.66 18.01 8.18
C LYS A 80 11.79 19.24 8.39
N LEU A 81 10.47 19.09 8.39
CA LEU A 81 9.49 20.15 8.52
C LEU A 81 9.11 20.28 10.01
N GLU A 82 8.77 21.49 10.44
CA GLU A 82 8.46 21.79 11.84
C GLU A 82 7.11 21.13 12.26
N GLU A 83 6.84 21.02 13.57
CA GLU A 83 5.60 20.40 14.13
C GLU A 83 4.30 20.91 13.49
N ASP A 84 4.33 22.09 12.87
CA ASP A 84 3.18 22.78 12.29
C ASP A 84 3.08 22.63 10.74
N TYR A 85 3.83 21.71 10.10
CA TYR A 85 3.78 21.60 8.62
C TYR A 85 2.39 21.29 8.09
N LEU A 86 1.63 20.46 8.80
CA LEU A 86 0.25 20.11 8.44
C LEU A 86 -0.70 21.32 8.55
N ASP A 87 -0.30 22.38 9.26
CA ASP A 87 -1.06 23.63 9.36
C ASP A 87 -0.71 24.64 8.26
N THR A 88 0.16 24.28 7.30
CA THR A 88 0.61 25.20 6.24
C THR A 88 -0.30 25.22 5.02
N ASP A 89 -0.33 26.37 4.34
CA ASP A 89 -1.01 26.51 3.04
C ASP A 89 -0.43 25.53 1.98
N GLU A 90 0.85 25.14 2.13
CA GLU A 90 1.49 24.16 1.25
C GLU A 90 0.86 22.77 1.41
N TRP A 91 0.65 22.32 2.66
CA TRP A 91 -0.03 21.05 2.93
C TRP A 91 -1.48 21.07 2.45
N ALA A 92 -2.23 22.13 2.75
CA ALA A 92 -3.61 22.28 2.27
C ALA A 92 -3.71 22.21 0.74
N ASN A 93 -2.74 22.78 0.02
CA ASN A 93 -2.67 22.68 -1.44
C ASN A 93 -2.29 21.28 -1.93
N ILE A 94 -1.44 20.55 -1.21
CA ILE A 94 -1.15 19.14 -1.52
C ILE A 94 -2.42 18.31 -1.36
N GLU A 95 -3.13 18.44 -0.23
CA GLU A 95 -4.37 17.72 0.03
C GLU A 95 -5.43 17.98 -1.05
N GLU A 96 -5.64 19.25 -1.44
CA GLU A 96 -6.62 19.61 -2.46
C GLU A 96 -6.26 19.04 -3.85
N GLU A 97 -4.98 19.10 -4.24
CA GLU A 97 -4.53 18.62 -5.55
C GLU A 97 -4.43 17.09 -5.64
N THR A 98 -4.39 16.38 -4.51
CA THR A 98 -4.28 14.91 -4.47
C THR A 98 -5.49 14.22 -3.84
N ILE A 99 -6.61 14.90 -3.67
CA ILE A 99 -7.81 14.37 -3.00
C ILE A 99 -8.38 13.10 -3.67
N ASP A 100 -8.23 12.98 -4.99
CA ASP A 100 -8.73 11.85 -5.79
C ASP A 100 -7.62 10.80 -6.09
N ARG A 101 -6.51 10.80 -5.33
CA ARG A 101 -5.33 9.94 -5.57
C ARG A 101 -5.09 8.94 -4.44
N GLY A 102 -4.37 7.88 -4.78
CA GLY A 102 -3.95 6.86 -3.83
C GLY A 102 -5.01 5.80 -3.57
N THR A 103 -4.73 4.95 -2.60
CA THR A 103 -5.58 3.83 -2.21
C THR A 103 -5.56 3.63 -0.69
N GLU A 104 -6.41 2.73 -0.19
CA GLU A 104 -6.41 2.38 1.24
C GLU A 104 -5.12 1.69 1.71
N LEU A 105 -4.20 1.35 0.80
CA LEU A 105 -2.86 0.92 1.17
C LEU A 105 -2.11 1.99 1.98
N LEU A 106 -2.34 3.28 1.72
CA LEU A 106 -1.74 4.36 2.51
C LEU A 106 -2.01 4.18 4.01
N ASN A 107 -3.27 3.93 4.36
CA ASN A 107 -3.70 3.70 5.74
C ASN A 107 -3.04 2.46 6.36
N LEU A 108 -2.94 1.37 5.60
CA LEU A 108 -2.24 0.16 6.06
C LEU A 108 -0.73 0.40 6.30
N LEU A 109 -0.06 1.17 5.44
CA LEU A 109 1.35 1.49 5.58
C LEU A 109 1.62 2.44 6.77
N LEU A 110 0.72 3.39 7.02
CA LEU A 110 0.74 4.23 8.23
C LEU A 110 0.60 3.38 9.49
N TYR A 111 -0.38 2.48 9.51
CA TYR A 111 -0.57 1.53 10.62
C TYR A 111 0.66 0.66 10.88
N ILE A 112 1.31 0.14 9.83
CA ILE A 112 2.55 -0.64 9.98
C ILE A 112 3.67 0.20 10.59
N ASN A 113 3.80 1.47 10.20
CA ASN A 113 4.79 2.37 10.83
C ASN A 113 4.49 2.59 12.32
N GLU A 114 3.23 2.84 12.69
CA GLU A 114 2.81 2.96 14.09
C GLU A 114 3.13 1.67 14.87
N CYS A 115 2.81 0.51 14.31
CA CYS A 115 3.16 -0.78 14.91
C CYS A 115 4.67 -0.91 15.18
N HIS A 116 5.51 -0.39 14.27
CA HIS A 116 6.97 -0.41 14.44
C HIS A 116 7.43 0.52 15.57
N ASP A 117 6.84 1.72 15.65
CA ASP A 117 7.15 2.71 16.67
C ASP A 117 6.71 2.23 18.07
N GLU A 118 5.54 1.60 18.17
CA GLU A 118 5.03 0.99 19.40
C GLU A 118 5.62 -0.41 19.71
N GLN A 119 6.40 -0.96 18.78
CA GLN A 119 7.01 -2.29 18.86
C GLN A 119 6.01 -3.46 18.97
N ILE A 120 4.79 -3.28 18.47
CA ILE A 120 3.75 -4.31 18.38
C ILE A 120 3.81 -5.03 17.03
N LYS A 121 2.92 -6.00 16.82
CA LYS A 121 2.76 -6.68 15.54
C LYS A 121 1.47 -6.19 14.90
N PRO A 122 1.42 -6.02 13.56
CA PRO A 122 0.17 -5.75 12.87
C PRO A 122 -0.83 -6.90 13.07
N GLU A 123 -2.05 -6.56 13.48
CA GLU A 123 -3.18 -7.47 13.62
C GLU A 123 -4.42 -6.82 12.98
N LEU A 124 -5.21 -7.60 12.22
CA LEU A 124 -6.37 -7.06 11.50
C LEU A 124 -7.40 -6.43 12.45
N GLY A 125 -7.59 -7.03 13.62
CA GLY A 125 -8.50 -6.50 14.63
C GLY A 125 -8.11 -5.12 15.13
N ASP A 126 -6.82 -4.90 15.35
CA ASP A 126 -6.26 -3.63 15.83
C ASP A 126 -6.26 -2.58 14.70
N PHE A 127 -5.88 -2.96 13.49
CA PHE A 127 -5.99 -2.11 12.30
C PHE A 127 -7.41 -1.57 12.13
N LEU A 128 -8.41 -2.46 12.20
CA LEU A 128 -9.79 -2.05 12.04
C LEU A 128 -10.28 -1.24 13.25
N ARG A 129 -10.02 -1.65 14.49
CA ARG A 129 -10.73 -1.06 15.65
C ARG A 129 -9.98 0.06 16.35
N GLU A 130 -8.66 0.02 16.33
CA GLU A 130 -7.83 0.95 17.11
C GLU A 130 -7.22 2.01 16.20
N PHE A 131 -6.81 1.63 14.98
CA PHE A 131 -6.20 2.56 14.02
C PHE A 131 -7.23 3.36 13.21
N LEU A 132 -8.17 2.67 12.56
CA LEU A 132 -9.15 3.33 11.69
C LEU A 132 -10.36 3.89 12.47
N LEU A 133 -10.92 3.10 13.38
CA LEU A 133 -12.21 3.42 13.98
C LEU A 133 -12.07 4.20 15.30
N VAL A 134 -11.80 5.50 15.20
CA VAL A 134 -11.83 6.42 16.35
C VAL A 134 -13.29 6.71 16.76
N GLU A 135 -13.58 6.79 18.06
CA GLU A 135 -14.95 6.93 18.62
C GLU A 135 -15.71 8.23 18.25
N GLU A 136 -15.17 9.09 17.39
CA GLU A 136 -15.82 10.35 16.98
C GLU A 136 -16.73 10.12 15.77
N ASP A 137 -17.99 10.58 15.86
CA ASP A 137 -19.05 10.42 14.85
C ASP A 137 -18.67 10.92 13.42
N GLU A 138 -17.53 11.60 13.26
CA GLU A 138 -17.03 12.14 11.99
C GLU A 138 -16.38 11.09 11.06
N PHE A 139 -16.10 9.87 11.55
CA PHE A 139 -15.42 8.81 10.78
C PHE A 139 -16.37 7.69 10.28
N GLN A 140 -17.68 7.95 10.21
CA GLN A 140 -18.68 6.98 9.70
C GLN A 140 -18.45 6.57 8.25
N ASP A 141 -17.87 7.45 7.42
CA ASP A 141 -17.60 7.14 6.02
C ASP A 141 -16.45 6.13 5.89
N GLU A 142 -15.46 6.16 6.79
CA GLU A 142 -14.38 5.17 6.85
C GLU A 142 -14.90 3.77 7.20
N PHE A 143 -15.91 3.66 8.08
CA PHE A 143 -16.56 2.38 8.34
C PHE A 143 -17.10 1.70 7.08
N HIS A 144 -17.60 2.48 6.11
CA HIS A 144 -18.18 1.93 4.89
C HIS A 144 -17.10 1.34 3.97
N ILE A 145 -15.98 2.05 3.80
CA ILE A 145 -14.82 1.59 3.01
C ILE A 145 -14.31 0.23 3.52
N TYR A 146 -14.27 0.06 4.84
CA TYR A 146 -13.72 -1.14 5.47
C TYR A 146 -14.76 -2.20 5.83
N GLU A 147 -16.04 -2.02 5.47
CA GLU A 147 -17.13 -2.96 5.78
C GLU A 147 -16.83 -4.37 5.26
N ASP A 148 -16.19 -4.47 4.10
CA ASP A 148 -15.79 -5.73 3.48
C ASP A 148 -14.73 -6.47 4.29
N LEU A 149 -13.72 -5.76 4.81
CA LEU A 149 -12.73 -6.37 5.69
C LEU A 149 -13.39 -6.77 7.01
N ILE A 150 -14.21 -5.89 7.59
CA ILE A 150 -14.91 -6.12 8.87
C ILE A 150 -15.78 -7.37 8.80
N SER A 151 -16.58 -7.52 7.75
CA SER A 151 -17.51 -8.64 7.55
C SER A 151 -16.81 -9.97 7.26
N ASN A 152 -15.55 -9.91 6.84
CA ASN A 152 -14.76 -11.06 6.41
C ASN A 152 -13.52 -11.34 7.26
N GLN A 153 -13.37 -10.71 8.43
CA GLN A 153 -12.19 -10.82 9.31
C GLN A 153 -11.73 -12.26 9.55
N GLN A 154 -12.65 -13.22 9.66
CA GLN A 154 -12.35 -14.64 9.84
C GLN A 154 -11.45 -15.24 8.74
N LEU A 155 -11.43 -14.66 7.54
CA LEU A 155 -10.61 -15.15 6.45
C LEU A 155 -9.12 -14.94 6.69
N ALA A 156 -8.74 -13.93 7.48
CA ALA A 156 -7.34 -13.73 7.88
C ALA A 156 -6.78 -14.92 8.67
N GLU A 157 -7.62 -15.73 9.32
CA GLU A 157 -7.20 -16.96 10.02
C GLU A 157 -7.30 -18.23 9.15
N SER A 158 -7.70 -18.11 7.88
CA SER A 158 -7.94 -19.22 6.97
C SER A 158 -6.72 -19.50 6.06
N SER A 159 -6.96 -19.96 4.83
CA SER A 159 -5.93 -20.12 3.79
C SER A 159 -6.05 -19.04 2.72
N ILE A 160 -4.96 -18.77 1.99
CA ILE A 160 -5.00 -17.83 0.85
C ILE A 160 -5.92 -18.34 -0.27
N GLU A 161 -6.01 -19.66 -0.47
CA GLU A 161 -7.00 -20.26 -1.37
C GLU A 161 -8.44 -19.88 -0.97
N ASP A 162 -8.76 -19.95 0.33
CA ASP A 162 -10.07 -19.56 0.85
C ASP A 162 -10.32 -18.06 0.68
N ILE A 163 -9.33 -17.21 0.98
CA ILE A 163 -9.41 -15.75 0.78
C ILE A 163 -9.76 -15.43 -0.67
N VAL A 164 -9.01 -15.98 -1.61
CA VAL A 164 -9.20 -15.75 -3.05
C VAL A 164 -10.54 -16.31 -3.54
N SER A 165 -10.89 -17.53 -3.12
CA SER A 165 -12.16 -18.15 -3.48
C SER A 165 -13.35 -17.38 -2.94
N HIS A 166 -13.22 -16.79 -1.74
CA HIS A 166 -14.26 -15.98 -1.13
C HIS A 166 -14.48 -14.66 -1.84
N LYS A 167 -13.39 -13.96 -2.25
CA LYS A 167 -13.47 -12.74 -3.08
C LYS A 167 -14.35 -12.96 -4.32
N ALA A 168 -14.26 -14.12 -4.97
CA ALA A 168 -15.08 -14.44 -6.15
C ALA A 168 -16.58 -14.64 -5.87
N MET A 169 -17.00 -14.68 -4.60
CA MET A 169 -18.38 -14.93 -4.17
C MET A 169 -19.07 -13.70 -3.57
N ILE A 170 -18.33 -12.63 -3.33
CA ILE A 170 -18.83 -11.40 -2.70
C ILE A 170 -18.69 -10.22 -3.66
N GLU A 171 -19.56 -9.23 -3.47
CA GLU A 171 -19.47 -7.93 -4.14
C GLU A 171 -18.73 -7.02 -3.17
N LEU A 172 -17.56 -6.54 -3.57
CA LEU A 172 -16.72 -5.64 -2.79
C LEU A 172 -17.00 -4.20 -3.22
N GLY A 173 -16.81 -3.25 -2.30
CA GLY A 173 -16.73 -1.82 -2.63
C GLY A 173 -15.53 -1.52 -3.53
N ASP A 174 -15.64 -0.44 -4.30
CA ASP A 174 -14.65 -0.06 -5.32
C ASP A 174 -13.24 0.09 -4.69
N GLU A 175 -13.15 0.62 -3.46
CA GLU A 175 -11.90 0.84 -2.73
C GLU A 175 -11.21 -0.47 -2.33
N MET A 176 -12.00 -1.52 -2.05
CA MET A 176 -11.49 -2.82 -1.60
C MET A 176 -11.39 -3.87 -2.72
N GLU A 177 -11.99 -3.63 -3.89
CA GLU A 177 -12.05 -4.61 -4.98
C GLU A 177 -10.67 -5.16 -5.34
N GLU A 178 -9.67 -4.28 -5.45
CA GLU A 178 -8.29 -4.66 -5.76
C GLU A 178 -7.49 -5.05 -4.52
N LEU A 179 -7.70 -4.36 -3.40
CA LEU A 179 -6.86 -4.49 -2.19
C LEU A 179 -7.26 -5.63 -1.25
N PHE A 180 -8.47 -6.19 -1.35
CA PHE A 180 -8.98 -7.18 -0.42
C PHE A 180 -8.06 -8.41 -0.28
N VAL A 181 -7.63 -8.99 -1.40
CA VAL A 181 -6.75 -10.16 -1.40
C VAL A 181 -5.36 -9.85 -0.81
N PRO A 182 -4.62 -8.83 -1.26
CA PRO A 182 -3.32 -8.54 -0.68
C PRO A 182 -3.39 -8.14 0.80
N PHE A 183 -4.44 -7.43 1.23
CA PHE A 183 -4.66 -7.08 2.64
C PHE A 183 -4.90 -8.33 3.49
N MET A 184 -5.88 -9.15 3.12
CA MET A 184 -6.20 -10.37 3.85
C MET A 184 -5.01 -11.34 3.87
N SER A 185 -4.27 -11.43 2.76
CA SER A 185 -3.05 -12.26 2.66
C SER A 185 -1.93 -11.72 3.55
N PHE A 186 -1.79 -10.41 3.66
CA PHE A 186 -0.87 -9.80 4.62
C PHE A 186 -1.26 -10.12 6.06
N PHE A 187 -2.51 -9.92 6.47
CA PHE A 187 -2.92 -10.21 7.83
C PHE A 187 -2.90 -11.72 8.16
N ASN A 188 -3.11 -12.58 7.17
CA ASN A 188 -2.90 -14.03 7.29
C ASN A 188 -1.42 -14.38 7.48
N GLN A 189 -0.54 -13.74 6.72
CA GLN A 189 0.89 -14.02 6.71
C GLN A 189 1.71 -12.72 6.64
N PRO A 190 1.90 -12.02 7.78
CA PRO A 190 2.48 -10.65 7.80
C PRO A 190 3.97 -10.57 7.44
N LYS A 191 4.63 -11.72 7.29
CA LYS A 191 6.03 -11.81 6.87
C LYS A 191 6.09 -12.44 5.49
N ALA A 192 7.00 -11.94 4.66
CA ALA A 192 7.26 -12.50 3.34
C ALA A 192 7.41 -14.03 3.42
N ASN A 193 6.57 -14.74 2.66
CA ASN A 193 6.43 -16.18 2.77
C ASN A 193 6.31 -16.80 1.37
N GLU A 194 7.20 -17.74 1.06
CA GLU A 194 7.22 -18.43 -0.24
C GLU A 194 5.93 -19.20 -0.54
N GLN A 195 5.29 -19.78 0.48
CA GLN A 195 4.01 -20.46 0.30
C GLN A 195 2.91 -19.46 0.00
N ALA A 196 2.89 -18.31 0.68
CA ALA A 196 1.90 -17.27 0.40
C ALA A 196 2.00 -16.76 -1.05
N PHE A 197 3.21 -16.54 -1.55
CA PHE A 197 3.42 -16.20 -2.95
C PHE A 197 2.93 -17.30 -3.91
N LYS A 198 3.22 -18.57 -3.63
CA LYS A 198 2.75 -19.68 -4.47
C LYS A 198 1.22 -19.76 -4.51
N ASP A 199 0.58 -19.58 -3.37
CA ASP A 199 -0.88 -19.64 -3.27
C ASP A 199 -1.51 -18.48 -4.04
N LEU A 200 -0.97 -17.26 -3.93
CA LEU A 200 -1.41 -16.11 -4.74
C LEU A 200 -1.20 -16.37 -6.24
N GLU A 201 -0.05 -16.90 -6.63
CA GLU A 201 0.28 -17.23 -8.03
C GLU A 201 -0.61 -18.33 -8.62
N GLU A 202 -1.07 -19.28 -7.80
CA GLU A 202 -1.91 -20.41 -8.21
C GLU A 202 -3.40 -20.05 -8.27
N PHE A 203 -3.89 -19.31 -7.27
CA PHE A 203 -5.32 -19.12 -7.08
C PHE A 203 -5.82 -17.74 -7.54
N SER A 204 -5.03 -16.68 -7.43
CA SER A 204 -5.51 -15.33 -7.76
C SER A 204 -5.79 -15.14 -9.24
N ALA A 205 -6.91 -14.46 -9.54
CA ALA A 205 -7.25 -14.01 -10.87
C ALA A 205 -6.38 -12.84 -11.35
N ASN A 206 -5.87 -11.99 -10.44
CA ASN A 206 -4.91 -10.92 -10.71
C ASN A 206 -3.61 -11.16 -9.92
N LYS A 207 -2.99 -12.32 -10.18
CA LYS A 207 -1.80 -12.77 -9.45
C LYS A 207 -0.61 -11.81 -9.57
N GLU A 208 -0.47 -11.11 -10.69
CA GLU A 208 0.58 -10.13 -10.93
C GLU A 208 0.48 -9.00 -9.91
N PHE A 209 -0.69 -8.35 -9.83
CA PHE A 209 -0.97 -7.30 -8.87
C PHE A 209 -0.97 -7.80 -7.43
N ASP A 210 -1.77 -8.82 -7.11
CA ASP A 210 -1.95 -9.29 -5.72
C ASP A 210 -0.62 -9.73 -5.09
N SER A 211 0.23 -10.42 -5.87
CA SER A 211 1.56 -10.82 -5.39
C SER A 211 2.49 -9.63 -5.22
N ALA A 212 2.41 -8.63 -6.10
CA ALA A 212 3.23 -7.43 -6.03
C ALA A 212 2.84 -6.56 -4.82
N VAL A 213 1.55 -6.36 -4.57
CA VAL A 213 1.07 -5.59 -3.42
C VAL A 213 1.34 -6.35 -2.12
N TYR A 214 1.12 -7.67 -2.07
CA TYR A 214 1.52 -8.48 -0.91
C TYR A 214 3.04 -8.40 -0.64
N ALA A 215 3.88 -8.46 -1.69
CA ALA A 215 5.33 -8.27 -1.55
C ALA A 215 5.68 -6.88 -0.98
N LEU A 216 5.01 -5.83 -1.47
CA LEU A 216 5.18 -4.47 -0.97
C LEU A 216 4.92 -4.41 0.53
N ILE A 217 3.74 -4.83 0.96
CA ILE A 217 3.30 -4.73 2.36
C ILE A 217 4.20 -5.60 3.25
N ALA A 218 4.43 -6.85 2.86
CA ALA A 218 5.19 -7.81 3.67
C ALA A 218 6.64 -7.36 3.87
N VAL A 219 7.29 -6.82 2.83
CA VAL A 219 8.67 -6.29 2.92
C VAL A 219 8.71 -4.97 3.68
N PHE A 220 7.71 -4.10 3.51
CA PHE A 220 7.61 -2.87 4.27
C PHE A 220 7.49 -3.12 5.79
N ASN A 221 6.78 -4.18 6.17
CA ASN A 221 6.63 -4.65 7.54
C ASN A 221 7.88 -5.34 8.12
N GLU A 222 8.90 -5.65 7.32
CA GLU A 222 10.13 -6.23 7.86
C GLU A 222 10.89 -5.21 8.73
N LYS A 223 11.35 -5.65 9.90
CA LYS A 223 12.22 -4.82 10.75
C LYS A 223 13.64 -4.82 10.15
N ASN A 224 14.13 -3.64 9.81
CA ASN A 224 15.55 -3.39 9.49
C ASN A 224 16.46 -3.63 10.71
#